data_AF-A0AAN9NUW4-F1
#
_entry.id   AF-A0AAN9NUW4-F1
#
_cell.length_a   1.000
_cell.length_b   1.000
_cell.length_c   1.000
_cell.angle_alpha   90.00
_cell.angle_beta   90.00
_cell.angle_gamma   90.00
#
_symmetry.space_group_name_H-M   'P 1'
#
loop_
_entity.id
_entity.type
_entity.pdbx_description
1 polymer ?
#
loop_
_entity_poly.entity_id
_entity_poly.type
_entity_poly.pdbx_seq_one_letter_code
_entity_poly.pdbx_strand_id
1 'polypeptide(L)'
;MATFSNNFSLILLFFMMSSALMFHTGFFNVASTPSNAPGPVSSYEDYLANCASNLDTFCGKDVFFAIFFGNATVNEDCCDELVSGVGKVCHDDMTKYVLTKSNFKSSYVQILERSQKIWNNCVALE
;
A
#
# COMPACT_ATOMS: atom_id res chain seq x y z
N MET A 1 -13.20 -14.93 -46.94
CA MET A 1 -12.71 -14.25 -45.73
C MET A 1 -13.90 -13.54 -45.09
N ALA A 2 -14.52 -14.14 -44.05
CA ALA A 2 -15.48 -13.49 -43.15
C ALA A 2 -15.98 -14.51 -42.11
N THR A 3 -15.15 -14.86 -41.13
CA THR A 3 -15.59 -15.63 -39.95
C THR A 3 -14.91 -15.19 -38.65
N PHE A 4 -14.04 -14.17 -38.71
CA PHE A 4 -13.31 -13.69 -37.54
C PHE A 4 -14.08 -12.63 -36.73
N SER A 5 -15.14 -12.02 -37.31
CA SER A 5 -15.88 -10.93 -36.66
C SER A 5 -16.85 -11.40 -35.56
N ASN A 6 -17.47 -12.57 -35.69
CA ASN A 6 -18.52 -13.00 -34.74
C ASN A 6 -17.98 -13.50 -33.41
N ASN A 7 -16.88 -14.26 -33.40
CA ASN A 7 -16.27 -14.74 -32.16
C ASN A 7 -15.56 -13.61 -31.39
N PHE A 8 -14.91 -12.68 -32.10
CA PHE A 8 -14.24 -11.55 -31.47
C PHE A 8 -15.23 -10.60 -30.78
N SER A 9 -16.36 -10.31 -31.43
CA SER A 9 -17.43 -9.52 -30.82
C SER A 9 -18.04 -10.18 -29.57
N LEU A 10 -18.23 -11.51 -29.59
CA LEU A 10 -18.74 -12.23 -28.42
C LEU A 10 -17.77 -12.16 -27.23
N ILE A 11 -16.47 -12.30 -27.47
CA ILE A 11 -15.44 -12.22 -26.41
C ILE A 11 -15.42 -10.82 -25.78
N LEU A 12 -15.49 -9.76 -26.58
CA LEU A 12 -15.53 -8.38 -26.05
C LEU A 12 -16.80 -8.12 -25.21
N LEU A 13 -17.95 -8.67 -25.61
CA LEU A 13 -19.19 -8.54 -24.83
C LEU A 13 -19.09 -9.25 -23.47
N PHE A 14 -18.44 -10.41 -23.39
CA PHE A 14 -18.21 -11.11 -22.13
C PHE A 14 -17.34 -10.30 -21.17
N PHE A 15 -16.24 -9.69 -21.65
CA PHE A 15 -15.36 -8.87 -20.81
C PHE A 15 -16.05 -7.63 -20.24
N MET A 16 -16.93 -6.97 -21.01
CA MET A 16 -17.66 -5.80 -20.54
C MET A 16 -18.71 -6.16 -19.48
N MET A 17 -19.41 -7.30 -19.63
CA MET A 17 -20.39 -7.76 -18.62
C MET A 17 -19.74 -8.19 -17.30
N SER A 18 -18.54 -8.80 -17.34
CA SER A 18 -17.81 -9.15 -16.12
C SER A 18 -17.33 -7.93 -15.33
N SER A 19 -17.05 -6.82 -16.02
CA SER A 19 -16.54 -5.59 -15.40
C SER A 19 -17.65 -4.79 -14.68
N ALA A 20 -18.90 -4.92 -15.09
CA ALA A 20 -20.04 -4.26 -14.45
C ALA A 20 -20.48 -4.91 -13.12
N LEU A 21 -20.09 -6.17 -12.87
CA LEU A 21 -20.55 -6.92 -11.69
C LEU A 21 -19.74 -6.61 -10.41
N MET A 22 -18.61 -5.89 -10.51
CA MET A 22 -17.74 -5.58 -9.37
C MET A 22 -18.08 -4.27 -8.63
N PHE A 23 -19.11 -3.51 -9.05
CA PHE A 23 -19.42 -2.20 -8.46
C PHE A 23 -20.62 -2.17 -7.49
N HIS A 24 -21.23 -3.31 -7.16
CA HIS A 24 -22.33 -3.36 -6.20
C HIS A 24 -22.13 -4.46 -5.16
N THR A 25 -21.30 -4.21 -4.16
CA THR A 25 -21.43 -4.76 -2.79
C THR A 25 -20.45 -4.04 -1.88
N GLY A 26 -20.82 -2.84 -1.42
CA GLY A 26 -19.93 -2.01 -0.62
C GLY A 26 -20.63 -0.96 0.22
N PHE A 27 -21.78 -1.28 0.83
CA PHE A 27 -22.34 -0.47 1.92
C PHE A 27 -22.90 -1.40 3.01
N PHE A 28 -22.03 -1.82 3.93
CA PHE A 28 -22.46 -2.38 5.21
C PHE A 28 -22.79 -1.21 6.14
N ASN A 29 -24.08 -0.97 6.36
CA ASN A 29 -24.53 -0.12 7.46
C ASN A 29 -24.34 -0.88 8.77
N VAL A 30 -23.28 -0.56 9.53
CA VAL A 30 -23.16 -1.01 10.92
C VAL A 30 -23.61 0.14 11.82
N ALA A 31 -24.77 -0.05 12.46
CA ALA A 31 -25.27 0.83 13.50
C ALA A 31 -24.29 0.86 14.68
N SER A 32 -23.80 2.04 15.01
CA SER A 32 -22.81 2.26 16.08
C SER A 32 -23.44 2.03 17.46
N THR A 33 -23.03 0.97 18.15
CA THR A 33 -23.23 0.82 19.60
C THR A 33 -22.06 1.49 20.33
N PRO A 34 -22.25 2.24 21.43
CA PRO A 34 -21.13 2.86 22.13
C PRO A 34 -20.38 1.80 22.95
N SER A 35 -19.12 1.55 22.63
CA SER A 35 -18.24 0.65 23.38
C SER A 35 -17.06 1.42 23.95
N ASN A 36 -16.84 1.29 25.26
CA ASN A 36 -15.74 1.88 26.02
C ASN A 36 -14.41 1.13 25.74
N ALA A 37 -13.99 1.06 24.48
CA ALA A 37 -12.70 0.52 24.05
C ALA A 37 -11.67 1.65 23.90
N PRO A 38 -10.36 1.38 24.07
CA PRO A 38 -9.31 2.29 23.61
C PRO A 38 -9.64 2.70 22.16
N GLY A 39 -9.45 3.98 21.83
CA GLY A 39 -10.02 4.62 20.64
C GLY A 39 -9.97 3.77 19.36
N PRO A 40 -10.95 3.95 18.46
CA PRO A 40 -11.21 3.00 17.39
C PRO A 40 -9.96 2.79 16.55
N VAL A 41 -9.69 1.51 16.23
CA VAL A 41 -8.64 1.04 15.31
C VAL A 41 -8.60 1.87 14.02
N SER A 42 -9.75 2.43 13.62
CA SER A 42 -9.86 3.38 12.50
C SER A 42 -8.95 4.60 12.65
N SER A 43 -8.81 5.20 13.83
CA SER A 43 -8.02 6.44 14.00
C SER A 43 -6.52 6.27 13.72
N TYR A 44 -5.95 5.12 14.08
CA TYR A 44 -4.54 4.82 13.79
C TYR A 44 -4.34 4.38 12.34
N GLU A 45 -5.26 3.59 11.80
CA GLU A 45 -5.24 3.23 10.37
C GLU A 45 -5.43 4.46 9.47
N ASP A 46 -6.29 5.41 9.85
CA ASP A 46 -6.49 6.70 9.17
C ASP A 46 -5.22 7.55 9.22
N TYR A 47 -4.53 7.60 10.37
CA TYR A 47 -3.22 8.24 10.49
C TYR A 47 -2.20 7.64 9.52
N LEU A 48 -2.09 6.30 9.48
CA LEU A 48 -1.17 5.62 8.58
C LEU A 48 -1.57 5.78 7.10
N ALA A 49 -2.86 5.86 6.81
CA ALA A 49 -3.34 6.16 5.45
C ALA A 49 -2.93 7.57 5.01
N ASN A 50 -3.00 8.56 5.91
CA ASN A 50 -2.51 9.91 5.65
C ASN A 50 -0.98 9.94 5.50
N CYS A 51 -0.24 9.11 6.25
CA CYS A 51 1.20 8.94 6.01
C CYS A 51 1.46 8.43 4.58
N ALA A 52 0.78 7.34 4.20
CA ALA A 52 0.96 6.69 2.91
C ALA A 52 0.52 7.56 1.73
N SER A 53 -0.44 8.47 1.90
CA SER A 53 -0.92 9.33 0.82
C SER A 53 0.10 10.35 0.31
N ASN A 54 1.23 10.53 1.01
CA ASN A 54 2.34 11.37 0.53
C ASN A 54 3.29 10.63 -0.41
N LEU A 55 3.07 9.33 -0.68
CA LEU A 55 3.79 8.57 -1.69
C LEU A 55 2.89 8.36 -2.90
N ASP A 56 3.43 8.61 -4.10
CA ASP A 56 2.82 8.10 -5.31
C ASP A 56 2.75 6.55 -5.26
N THR A 57 1.81 5.98 -6.01
CA THR A 57 1.61 4.53 -6.05
C THR A 57 2.89 3.77 -6.44
N PHE A 58 3.70 4.32 -7.34
CA PHE A 58 4.99 3.72 -7.72
C PHE A 58 6.00 3.77 -6.57
N CYS A 59 6.13 4.91 -5.91
CA CYS A 59 7.05 5.08 -4.78
C CYS A 59 6.63 4.24 -3.57
N GLY A 60 5.34 4.21 -3.24
CA GLY A 60 4.79 3.35 -2.19
C GLY A 60 5.09 1.87 -2.43
N LYS A 61 4.92 1.40 -3.68
CA LYS A 61 5.28 0.03 -4.08
C LYS A 61 6.77 -0.23 -3.85
N ASP A 62 7.64 0.62 -4.40
CA ASP A 62 9.09 0.37 -4.36
C ASP A 62 9.66 0.45 -2.96
N VAL A 63 9.21 1.40 -2.14
CA VAL A 63 9.56 1.49 -0.71
C VAL A 63 9.11 0.21 0.02
N PHE A 64 7.88 -0.24 -0.18
CA PHE A 64 7.38 -1.47 0.43
C PHE A 64 8.21 -2.70 0.03
N PHE A 65 8.45 -2.91 -1.26
CA PHE A 65 9.21 -4.07 -1.73
C PHE A 65 10.68 -4.03 -1.28
N ALA A 66 11.29 -2.84 -1.28
CA ALA A 66 12.66 -2.66 -0.80
C ALA A 66 12.78 -2.99 0.70
N ILE A 67 11.83 -2.56 1.53
CA ILE A 67 11.83 -2.84 2.98
C ILE A 67 11.57 -4.32 3.25
N PHE A 68 10.45 -4.86 2.76
CA PHE A 68 9.94 -6.16 3.21
C PHE A 68 10.57 -7.34 2.48
N PHE A 69 10.96 -7.15 1.22
CA PHE A 69 11.51 -8.23 0.38
C PHE A 69 12.96 -7.99 -0.03
N GLY A 70 13.45 -6.75 0.02
CA GLY A 70 14.83 -6.42 -0.36
C GLY A 70 15.11 -6.61 -1.85
N ASN A 71 14.08 -6.60 -2.70
CA ASN A 71 14.17 -6.89 -4.13
C ASN A 71 13.75 -5.72 -5.02
N ALA A 72 13.61 -4.52 -4.46
CA ALA A 72 13.36 -3.27 -5.17
C ALA A 72 14.38 -2.21 -4.78
N THR A 73 14.54 -1.21 -5.64
CA THR A 73 15.38 -0.02 -5.41
C THR A 73 14.47 1.19 -5.30
N VAL A 74 14.76 2.08 -4.36
CA VAL A 74 14.08 3.38 -4.22
C VAL A 74 14.92 4.40 -4.98
N ASN A 75 14.33 5.07 -5.98
CA ASN A 75 15.01 6.09 -6.76
C ASN A 75 15.01 7.45 -6.02
N GLU A 76 15.69 8.44 -6.59
CA GLU A 76 15.83 9.78 -5.99
C GLU A 76 14.48 10.49 -5.82
N ASP A 77 13.62 10.48 -6.85
CA ASP A 77 12.27 11.08 -6.77
C ASP A 77 11.44 10.47 -5.62
N CYS A 78 11.46 9.13 -5.47
CA CYS A 78 10.77 8.47 -4.37
C CYS A 78 11.44 8.70 -3.01
N CYS A 79 12.74 9.01 -2.98
CA CYS A 79 13.43 9.41 -1.76
C CYS A 79 12.98 10.81 -1.30
N ASP A 80 12.79 11.76 -2.22
CA ASP A 80 12.22 13.08 -1.91
C ASP A 80 10.81 12.95 -1.31
N GLU A 81 9.92 12.17 -1.95
CA GLU A 81 8.58 11.91 -1.40
C GLU A 81 8.64 11.24 -0.02
N LEU A 82 9.54 10.27 0.17
CA LEU A 82 9.68 9.56 1.44
C LEU A 82 10.23 10.46 2.55
N VAL A 83 11.22 11.30 2.27
CA VAL A 83 11.87 12.13 3.30
C VAL A 83 11.06 13.40 3.57
N SER A 84 10.75 14.15 2.52
CA SER A 84 10.08 15.44 2.61
C SER A 84 8.55 15.33 2.77
N GLY A 85 7.92 14.34 2.13
CA GLY A 85 6.47 14.13 2.20
C GLY A 85 6.03 13.25 3.36
N VAL A 86 6.56 12.03 3.45
CA VAL A 86 6.17 11.05 4.48
C VAL A 86 6.83 11.39 5.83
N GLY A 87 8.14 11.61 5.85
CA GLY A 87 8.88 11.87 7.07
C GLY A 87 9.16 10.61 7.92
N LYS A 88 10.15 10.73 8.81
CA LYS A 88 10.72 9.58 9.53
C LYS A 88 9.70 8.84 10.40
N VAL A 89 8.87 9.60 11.12
CA VAL A 89 7.90 9.02 12.06
C VAL A 89 6.89 8.16 11.32
N CYS A 90 6.29 8.70 10.25
CA CYS A 90 5.35 7.96 9.42
C CYS A 90 5.99 6.72 8.78
N HIS A 91 7.21 6.84 8.24
CA HIS A 91 7.96 5.70 7.67
C HIS A 91 8.15 4.55 8.68
N ASP A 92 8.58 4.90 9.90
CA ASP A 92 8.78 3.91 10.97
C ASP A 92 7.47 3.27 11.41
N ASP A 93 6.41 4.06 11.58
CA ASP A 93 5.14 3.60 12.11
C ASP A 93 4.36 2.76 11.09
N MET A 94 4.43 3.10 9.80
CA MET A 94 3.95 2.24 8.71
C MET A 94 4.71 0.91 8.68
N THR A 95 6.05 0.94 8.79
CA THR A 95 6.86 -0.29 8.81
C THR A 95 6.48 -1.21 9.98
N LYS A 96 6.41 -0.65 11.20
CA LYS A 96 6.01 -1.40 12.41
C LYS A 96 4.60 -1.95 12.27
N TYR A 97 3.67 -1.15 11.76
CA TYR A 97 2.28 -1.57 11.60
C TYR A 97 2.16 -2.80 10.70
N VAL A 98 2.81 -2.80 9.53
CA VAL A 98 2.84 -3.97 8.65
C VAL A 98 3.47 -5.17 9.37
N LEU A 99 4.56 -4.99 10.12
CA LEU A 99 5.18 -6.06 10.91
C LEU A 99 4.23 -6.65 11.99
N THR A 100 3.28 -5.87 12.51
CA THR A 100 2.27 -6.38 13.46
C THR A 100 1.17 -7.22 12.79
N LYS A 101 0.83 -6.91 11.54
CA LYS A 101 -0.28 -7.53 10.80
C LYS A 101 0.13 -8.73 9.93
N SER A 102 1.43 -8.86 9.65
CA SER A 102 1.98 -9.85 8.72
C SER A 102 2.78 -10.95 9.42
N ASN A 103 3.04 -12.04 8.71
CA ASN A 103 3.79 -13.19 9.22
C ASN A 103 5.31 -13.06 9.06
N PHE A 104 5.87 -11.85 9.13
CA PHE A 104 7.32 -11.61 9.01
C PHE A 104 8.13 -11.91 10.29
N LYS A 105 7.61 -12.69 11.23
CA LYS A 105 8.22 -12.88 12.57
C LYS A 105 9.69 -13.33 12.52
N SER A 106 10.07 -14.21 11.60
CA SER A 106 11.45 -14.67 11.44
C SER A 106 12.40 -13.63 10.83
N SER A 107 11.85 -12.61 10.16
CA SER A 107 12.61 -11.59 9.43
C SER A 107 12.48 -10.19 10.04
N TYR A 108 11.87 -10.08 11.23
CA TYR A 108 11.54 -8.79 11.86
C TYR A 108 12.76 -7.87 11.97
N VAL A 109 13.86 -8.38 12.53
CA VAL A 109 15.11 -7.60 12.69
C VAL A 109 15.66 -7.15 11.34
N GLN A 110 15.74 -8.07 10.37
CA GLN A 110 16.27 -7.77 9.04
C GLN A 110 15.41 -6.73 8.28
N ILE A 111 14.10 -6.74 8.48
CA ILE A 111 13.19 -5.77 7.87
C ILE A 111 13.37 -4.39 8.49
N LEU A 112 13.53 -4.30 9.82
CA LEU A 112 13.83 -3.03 10.48
C LEU A 112 15.19 -2.47 10.05
N GLU A 113 16.22 -3.31 9.95
CA GLU A 113 17.53 -2.90 9.44
C GLU A 113 17.45 -2.39 8.00
N ARG A 114 16.70 -3.08 7.12
CA ARG A 114 16.44 -2.63 5.75
C ARG A 114 15.69 -1.30 5.72
N SER A 115 14.64 -1.16 6.54
CA SER A 115 13.85 0.07 6.65
C SER A 115 14.71 1.26 7.08
N GLN A 116 15.61 1.08 8.06
CA GLN A 116 16.56 2.11 8.48
C GLN A 116 17.59 2.43 7.40
N LYS A 117 18.12 1.40 6.73
CA LYS A 117 19.09 1.59 5.64
C LYS A 117 18.49 2.40 4.50
N ILE A 118 17.26 2.08 4.07
CA ILE A 118 16.56 2.81 3.02
C ILE A 118 16.36 4.26 3.41
N TRP A 119 15.87 4.53 4.63
CA TRP A 119 15.72 5.88 5.14
C TRP A 119 17.04 6.68 5.11
N ASN A 120 18.11 6.12 5.66
CA ASN A 120 19.40 6.78 5.72
C ASN A 120 20.00 7.03 4.33
N ASN A 121 19.78 6.11 3.39
CA ASN A 121 20.19 6.31 2.01
C ASN A 121 19.44 7.49 1.38
N CYS A 122 18.13 7.61 1.59
CA CYS A 122 17.35 8.72 1.04
C CYS A 122 17.74 10.06 1.67
N VAL A 123 17.92 10.13 2.99
CA VAL A 123 18.38 11.36 3.67
C VAL A 123 19.77 11.81 3.18
N ALA A 124 20.62 10.88 2.74
CA ALA A 124 21.94 11.23 2.21
C ALA A 124 21.91 11.80 0.78
N LEU A 125 20.76 11.77 0.10
CA LEU A 125 20.56 12.36 -1.23
C LEU A 125 20.04 13.80 -1.17
N GLU A 126 19.41 14.20 -0.05
CA GLU A 126 18.97 15.59 0.21
C GLU A 126 20.13 16.48 0.71
#